data_AF-A0A7S4V7E7-F1
#
_entry.id   AF-A0A7S4V7E7-F1
#
_cell.length_a   1.000
_cell.length_b   1.000
_cell.length_c   1.000
_cell.angle_alpha   90.00
_cell.angle_beta   90.00
_cell.angle_gamma   90.00
#
_symmetry.space_group_name_H-M   'P 1'
#
loop_
_entity.id
_entity.type
_entity.pdbx_description
1 polymer ?
#
loop_
_entity_poly.entity_id
_entity_poly.type
_entity_poly.pdbx_seq_one_letter_code
_entity_poly.pdbx_strand_id
1 'polypeptide(L)'
;SGLPSGARVEVLQARAQSQGWTCTQGERRWCPDTWTGSKCCYRGAHTCLDIEAVSCGGNWTGAKCCYKGRLACVMSQKVFCTGTWISGRCCYEGRRMTCSQGSVDHCQAHWTGTKCCFVGRYTCVPGSWSGCAGSWTGSKCCLEGRRRCWDGSMETCRGVSTGLQCCSKRRRHFR
;
A
#
# COMPACT_ATOMS: atom_id res chain seq x y z
N SER A 1 -10.59 30.02 30.32
CA SER A 1 -11.86 29.58 29.70
C SER A 1 -11.62 28.26 28.98
N GLY A 2 -12.03 27.15 29.57
CA GLY A 2 -11.74 25.80 29.08
C GLY A 2 -12.63 25.42 27.91
N LEU A 3 -12.04 25.05 26.78
CA LEU A 3 -12.76 24.44 25.67
C LEU A 3 -13.44 23.14 26.13
N PRO A 4 -14.63 22.81 25.63
CA PRO A 4 -15.28 21.54 25.93
C PRO A 4 -14.35 20.37 25.60
N SER A 5 -14.40 19.32 26.41
CA SER A 5 -13.46 18.18 26.37
C SER A 5 -13.33 17.58 24.96
N GLY A 6 -14.42 17.51 24.19
CA GLY A 6 -14.42 17.09 22.78
C GLY A 6 -13.63 18.02 21.85
N ALA A 7 -13.83 19.34 21.96
CA ALA A 7 -13.12 20.32 21.14
C ALA A 7 -11.60 20.32 21.41
N ARG A 8 -11.19 20.05 22.66
CA ARG A 8 -9.77 19.91 23.02
C ARG A 8 -9.13 18.68 22.35
N VAL A 9 -9.86 17.57 22.24
CA VAL A 9 -9.40 16.35 21.57
C VAL A 9 -9.23 16.58 20.06
N GLU A 10 -10.19 17.25 19.42
CA GLU A 10 -10.13 17.55 17.99
C GLU A 10 -8.93 18.46 17.64
N VAL A 11 -8.68 19.49 18.44
CA VAL A 11 -7.53 20.39 18.25
C VAL A 11 -6.20 19.64 18.40
N LEU A 12 -6.08 18.74 19.38
CA LEU A 12 -4.87 17.94 19.57
C LEU A 12 -4.64 16.97 18.41
N GLN A 13 -5.69 16.35 17.86
CA GLN A 13 -5.59 15.48 16.71
C GLN A 13 -5.21 16.23 15.43
N ALA A 14 -5.85 17.38 15.17
CA ALA A 14 -5.53 18.23 14.02
C ALA A 14 -4.07 18.73 14.08
N ARG A 15 -3.60 19.12 15.26
CA ARG A 15 -2.19 19.50 15.47
C ARG A 15 -1.24 18.34 15.19
N ALA A 16 -1.51 17.15 15.73
CA ALA A 16 -0.68 15.96 15.49
C ALA A 16 -0.57 15.65 13.98
N GLN A 17 -1.69 15.71 13.25
CA GLN A 17 -1.69 15.48 11.80
C GLN A 17 -0.87 16.53 11.04
N SER A 18 -0.99 17.81 11.41
CA SER A 18 -0.22 18.90 10.78
C SER A 18 1.30 18.78 11.02
N GLN A 19 1.70 18.11 12.10
CA GLN A 19 3.09 17.88 12.48
C GLN A 19 3.66 16.56 11.93
N GLY A 20 2.92 15.88 11.06
CA GLY A 20 3.37 14.64 10.42
C GLY A 20 3.31 13.40 11.32
N TRP A 21 2.44 13.40 12.33
CA TRP A 21 2.20 12.24 13.17
C TRP A 21 1.23 11.26 12.51
N THR A 22 1.41 9.98 12.83
CA THR A 22 0.45 8.93 12.48
C THR A 22 -0.39 8.61 13.70
N CYS A 23 -1.70 8.87 13.64
CA CYS A 23 -2.63 8.58 14.73
C CYS A 23 -3.55 7.42 14.39
N THR A 24 -3.76 6.52 15.35
CA THR A 24 -4.63 5.35 15.21
C THR A 24 -5.51 5.16 16.45
N GLN A 25 -6.53 4.32 16.32
CA GLN A 25 -7.31 3.83 17.46
C GLN A 25 -6.43 3.02 18.42
N GLY A 26 -6.78 3.09 19.70
CA GLY A 26 -6.09 2.41 20.79
C GLY A 26 -6.62 2.88 22.14
N GLU A 27 -5.97 2.44 23.21
CA GLU A 27 -6.28 2.79 24.59
C GLU A 27 -5.10 3.54 25.23
N ARG A 28 -5.40 4.48 26.15
CA ARG A 28 -4.36 5.29 26.83
C ARG A 28 -3.24 4.44 27.44
N ARG A 29 -3.60 3.36 28.14
CA ARG A 29 -2.67 2.49 28.87
C ARG A 29 -1.70 1.74 27.95
N TRP A 30 -2.09 1.55 26.69
CA TRP A 30 -1.29 0.85 25.68
C TRP A 30 -0.69 1.82 24.67
N CYS A 31 -0.80 3.13 24.85
CA CYS A 31 -0.18 4.07 23.92
C CYS A 31 1.26 4.36 24.37
N PRO A 32 2.29 3.83 23.70
CA PRO A 32 3.67 4.03 24.11
C PRO A 32 4.19 5.44 23.83
N ASP A 33 3.51 6.19 22.98
CA ASP A 33 3.87 7.56 22.60
C ASP A 33 2.76 8.53 23.06
N THR A 34 2.25 9.38 22.18
CA THR A 34 1.39 10.50 22.58
C THR A 34 -0.09 10.13 22.48
N TRP A 35 -0.80 10.27 23.60
CA TRP A 35 -2.25 10.14 23.64
C TRP A 35 -2.93 11.50 23.46
N THR A 36 -3.85 11.59 22.50
CA THR A 36 -4.59 12.83 22.20
C THR A 36 -5.90 12.99 22.98
N GLY A 37 -6.24 12.02 23.84
CA GLY A 37 -7.55 11.92 24.48
C GLY A 37 -8.42 10.80 23.90
N SER A 38 -8.23 10.45 22.63
CA SER A 38 -8.97 9.35 21.97
C SER A 38 -8.19 8.54 20.92
N LYS A 39 -6.99 8.99 20.53
CA LYS A 39 -6.12 8.26 19.60
C LYS A 39 -4.70 8.18 20.15
N CYS A 40 -4.04 7.08 19.85
CA CYS A 40 -2.59 6.94 20.04
C CYS A 40 -1.87 7.46 18.80
N CYS A 41 -0.94 8.38 18.99
CA CYS A 41 -0.22 9.05 17.91
C CYS A 41 1.28 8.81 18.03
N TYR A 42 1.90 8.47 16.91
CA TYR A 42 3.33 8.28 16.77
C TYR A 42 3.95 9.38 15.92
N ARG A 43 5.13 9.85 16.29
CA ARG A 43 5.87 10.82 15.46
C ARG A 43 6.32 10.19 14.15
N GLY A 44 6.02 10.84 13.03
CA GLY A 44 6.39 10.36 11.70
C GLY A 44 5.50 9.23 11.18
N ALA A 45 5.92 8.62 10.08
CA ALA A 45 5.14 7.60 9.39
C ALA A 45 5.14 6.27 10.16
N HIS A 46 3.95 5.74 10.41
CA HIS A 46 3.74 4.40 10.93
C HIS A 46 2.67 3.66 10.11
N THR A 47 2.73 2.34 10.13
CA THR A 47 1.72 1.47 9.57
C THR A 47 1.11 0.65 10.68
N CYS A 48 -0.17 0.87 10.96
CA CYS A 48 -0.90 0.18 12.01
C CYS A 48 -1.83 -0.84 11.38
N LEU A 49 -1.62 -2.10 11.73
CA LEU A 49 -2.34 -3.25 11.21
C LEU A 49 -3.28 -3.82 12.26
N ASP A 50 -4.42 -4.33 11.81
CA ASP A 50 -5.36 -5.09 12.64
C ASP A 50 -4.79 -6.50 12.84
N ILE A 51 -3.99 -6.64 13.90
CA ILE A 51 -3.29 -7.86 14.31
C ILE A 51 -3.59 -8.07 15.78
N GLU A 52 -3.84 -9.31 16.19
CA GLU A 52 -4.08 -9.64 17.59
C GLU A 52 -2.86 -9.32 18.47
N ALA A 53 -3.12 -8.94 19.73
CA ALA A 53 -2.07 -8.52 20.66
C ALA A 53 -0.92 -9.53 20.77
N VAL A 54 -1.26 -10.83 20.84
CA VAL A 54 -0.28 -11.93 20.97
C VAL A 54 0.63 -12.09 19.74
N SER A 55 0.18 -11.62 18.58
CA SER A 55 0.91 -11.68 17.31
C SER A 55 1.60 -10.35 16.99
N CYS A 56 1.51 -9.36 17.87
CA CYS A 56 2.08 -8.04 17.63
C CYS A 56 3.59 -8.04 17.91
N GLY A 57 4.40 -8.01 16.85
CA GLY A 57 5.85 -7.78 16.91
C GLY A 57 6.24 -6.30 16.88
N GLY A 58 5.29 -5.39 17.10
CA GLY A 58 5.47 -3.94 17.03
C GLY A 58 4.88 -3.23 18.24
N ASN A 59 4.53 -1.96 18.09
CA ASN A 59 3.92 -1.18 19.16
C ASN A 59 2.42 -1.44 19.23
N TRP A 60 2.00 -2.26 20.20
CA TRP A 60 0.59 -2.55 20.45
C TRP A 60 -0.11 -1.32 21.03
N THR A 61 -1.27 -0.92 20.46
CA THR A 61 -2.04 0.23 20.94
C THR A 61 -3.24 -0.14 21.81
N GLY A 62 -3.46 -1.42 22.11
CA GLY A 62 -4.73 -1.90 22.67
C GLY A 62 -5.76 -2.28 21.60
N ALA A 63 -5.54 -1.88 20.35
CA ALA A 63 -6.43 -2.20 19.23
C ALA A 63 -5.69 -2.60 17.95
N LYS A 64 -4.54 -1.97 17.66
CA LYS A 64 -3.74 -2.23 16.46
C LYS A 64 -2.27 -2.44 16.81
N CYS A 65 -1.56 -3.17 15.95
CA CYS A 65 -0.11 -3.31 16.03
C CYS A 65 0.55 -2.34 15.05
N CYS A 66 1.34 -1.39 15.56
CA CYS A 66 1.95 -0.33 14.77
C CYS A 66 3.45 -0.57 14.54
N TYR A 67 3.85 -0.49 13.28
CA TYR A 67 5.23 -0.60 12.83
C TYR A 67 5.73 0.76 12.31
N LYS A 68 6.99 1.08 12.56
CA LYS A 68 7.62 2.29 12.04
C LYS A 68 7.74 2.21 10.53
N GLY A 69 7.49 3.34 9.85
CA GLY A 69 7.56 3.44 8.40
C GLY A 69 6.22 3.27 7.70
N ARG A 70 6.22 3.54 6.39
CA ARG A 70 5.08 3.24 5.51
C ARG A 70 5.31 1.87 4.91
N LEU A 71 4.48 0.90 5.27
CA LEU A 71 4.56 -0.47 4.80
C LEU A 71 3.39 -0.78 3.87
N ALA A 72 3.73 -1.39 2.77
CA ALA A 72 2.82 -1.94 1.78
C ALA A 72 2.75 -3.45 2.01
N CYS A 73 1.69 -3.91 2.65
CA CYS A 73 1.53 -5.30 3.05
C CYS A 73 0.56 -6.06 2.15
N VAL A 74 0.85 -7.32 1.88
CA VAL A 74 -0.01 -8.23 1.13
C VAL A 74 -0.09 -9.59 1.81
N MET A 75 -1.27 -10.21 1.80
CA MET A 75 -1.43 -11.60 2.24
C MET A 75 -0.59 -12.51 1.35
N SER A 76 0.25 -13.33 1.96
CA SER A 76 1.17 -14.23 1.26
C SER A 76 1.46 -15.44 2.13
N GLN A 77 2.12 -16.45 1.59
CA GLN A 77 2.70 -17.51 2.40
C GLN A 77 4.12 -17.11 2.79
N LYS A 78 4.54 -17.50 4.01
CA LYS A 78 5.86 -17.10 4.56
C LYS A 78 7.01 -17.48 3.63
N VAL A 79 6.91 -18.63 2.96
CA VAL A 79 7.94 -19.15 2.04
C VAL A 79 8.18 -18.28 0.82
N PHE A 80 7.19 -17.49 0.38
CA PHE A 80 7.33 -16.58 -0.76
C PHE A 80 7.68 -15.15 -0.35
N CYS A 81 7.70 -14.87 0.96
CA CYS A 81 7.96 -13.54 1.45
C CYS A 81 9.45 -13.22 1.45
N THR A 82 9.85 -12.29 0.60
CA THR A 82 11.21 -11.70 0.61
C THR A 82 11.29 -10.39 1.39
N GLY A 83 10.16 -9.88 1.87
CA GLY A 83 10.06 -8.69 2.71
C GLY A 83 9.96 -9.02 4.19
N THR A 84 9.45 -8.08 4.98
CA THR A 84 9.19 -8.32 6.41
C THR A 84 7.92 -9.12 6.59
N TRP A 85 8.04 -10.30 7.20
CA TRP A 85 6.88 -11.13 7.53
C TRP A 85 6.18 -10.63 8.80
N ILE A 86 4.91 -10.24 8.66
CA ILE A 86 4.09 -9.69 9.75
C ILE A 86 2.73 -10.39 9.74
N SER A 87 2.54 -11.34 10.66
CA SER A 87 1.25 -12.01 10.93
C SER A 87 0.43 -12.34 9.66
N GLY A 88 0.95 -13.25 8.83
CA GLY A 88 0.27 -13.70 7.60
C GLY A 88 0.44 -12.78 6.38
N ARG A 89 1.19 -11.68 6.52
CA ARG A 89 1.44 -10.72 5.44
C ARG A 89 2.93 -10.58 5.19
N CYS A 90 3.27 -10.41 3.92
CA CYS A 90 4.57 -9.92 3.52
C CYS A 90 4.50 -8.41 3.30
N CYS A 91 5.35 -7.66 3.99
CA CYS A 91 5.34 -6.20 3.98
C CYS A 91 6.66 -5.66 3.39
N TYR A 92 6.52 -4.64 2.56
CA TYR A 92 7.62 -3.93 1.92
C TYR A 92 7.52 -2.44 2.21
N GLU A 93 8.64 -1.71 2.16
CA GLU A 93 8.61 -0.26 2.29
C GLU A 93 7.80 0.36 1.13
N GLY A 94 6.77 1.11 1.45
CA GLY A 94 5.89 1.70 0.46
C GLY A 94 4.52 2.07 1.00
N ARG A 95 3.76 2.85 0.22
CA ARG A 95 2.42 3.31 0.63
C ARG A 95 1.29 2.37 0.23
N ARG A 96 1.54 1.44 -0.69
CA ARG A 96 0.54 0.52 -1.24
C ARG A 96 1.20 -0.61 -2.04
N MET A 97 0.46 -1.70 -2.19
CA MET A 97 0.74 -2.76 -3.16
C MET A 97 -0.27 -2.68 -4.31
N THR A 98 0.18 -3.02 -5.52
CA THR A 98 -0.71 -3.38 -6.63
C THR A 98 -0.46 -4.83 -6.97
N CYS A 99 -1.49 -5.67 -6.84
CA CYS A 99 -1.38 -7.09 -7.11
C CYS A 99 -2.24 -7.50 -8.29
N SER A 100 -1.70 -8.36 -9.14
CA SER A 100 -2.41 -8.95 -10.26
C SER A 100 -2.23 -10.47 -10.26
N GLN A 101 -3.13 -11.17 -10.93
CA GLN A 101 -2.89 -12.56 -11.31
C GLN A 101 -1.60 -12.65 -12.15
N GLY A 102 -0.99 -13.83 -12.12
CA GLY A 102 0.28 -14.13 -12.75
C GLY A 102 0.71 -15.56 -12.45
N SER A 103 1.92 -15.92 -12.85
CA SER A 103 2.57 -17.19 -12.52
C SER A 103 3.90 -16.93 -11.81
N VAL A 104 4.38 -17.93 -11.08
CA VAL A 104 5.66 -17.85 -10.35
C VAL A 104 6.84 -17.62 -11.31
N ASP A 105 6.84 -18.31 -12.46
CA ASP A 105 7.95 -18.27 -13.42
C ASP A 105 8.06 -16.95 -14.19
N HIS A 106 6.99 -16.16 -14.19
CA HIS A 106 6.92 -14.92 -14.95
C HIS A 106 6.74 -13.69 -14.08
N CYS A 107 6.52 -13.83 -12.77
CA CYS A 107 6.37 -12.69 -11.89
C CYS A 107 7.70 -11.96 -11.73
N GLN A 108 7.85 -10.82 -12.39
CA GLN A 108 9.03 -9.94 -12.27
C GLN A 108 9.04 -9.09 -10.99
N ALA A 109 8.21 -9.43 -9.99
CA ALA A 109 8.05 -8.71 -8.74
C ALA A 109 7.84 -9.66 -7.56
N HIS A 110 7.10 -9.26 -6.53
CA HIS A 110 6.90 -10.08 -5.34
C HIS A 110 5.77 -11.09 -5.58
N TRP A 111 6.13 -12.36 -5.77
CA TRP A 111 5.17 -13.45 -5.83
C TRP A 111 4.63 -13.75 -4.43
N THR A 112 3.31 -13.87 -4.31
CA THR A 112 2.68 -14.15 -2.99
C THR A 112 2.37 -15.63 -2.76
N GLY A 113 2.59 -16.47 -3.77
CA GLY A 113 2.02 -17.82 -3.87
C GLY A 113 0.80 -17.88 -4.80
N THR A 114 0.12 -16.76 -5.03
CA THR A 114 -1.09 -16.69 -5.87
C THR A 114 -1.15 -15.47 -6.79
N LYS A 115 -0.45 -14.39 -6.46
CA LYS A 115 -0.47 -13.12 -7.20
C LYS A 115 0.93 -12.56 -7.33
N CYS A 116 1.15 -11.82 -8.41
CA CYS A 116 2.35 -11.01 -8.60
C CYS A 116 2.06 -9.59 -8.12
N CYS A 117 2.83 -9.10 -7.16
CA CYS A 117 2.58 -7.84 -6.48
C CYS A 117 3.75 -6.87 -6.57
N PHE A 118 3.41 -5.63 -6.89
CA PHE A 118 4.35 -4.52 -7.04
C PHE A 118 4.14 -3.51 -5.92
N VAL A 119 5.24 -3.04 -5.33
CA VAL A 119 5.22 -1.89 -4.44
C VAL A 119 4.90 -0.65 -5.27
N GLY A 120 3.88 0.11 -4.86
CA GLY A 120 3.46 1.32 -5.54
C GLY A 120 2.20 1.14 -6.39
N ARG A 121 2.03 2.01 -7.39
CA ARG A 121 0.83 2.02 -8.25
C ARG A 121 1.18 1.41 -9.58
N TYR A 122 0.40 0.42 -9.98
CA TYR A 122 0.49 -0.13 -11.32
C TYR A 122 -0.90 -0.17 -11.94
N THR A 123 -0.94 -0.14 -13.28
CA THR A 123 -2.11 -0.44 -14.08
C THR A 123 -1.81 -1.74 -14.79
N CYS A 124 -2.46 -2.81 -14.34
CA CYS A 124 -2.26 -4.16 -14.87
C CYS A 124 -3.43 -4.51 -15.80
N VAL A 125 -3.10 -4.75 -17.07
CA VAL A 125 -4.09 -4.98 -18.12
C VAL A 125 -3.72 -6.20 -18.97
N PRO A 126 -4.65 -6.75 -19.76
CA PRO A 126 -4.31 -7.77 -20.75
C PRO A 126 -3.15 -7.31 -21.64
N GLY A 127 -2.28 -8.26 -21.97
CA GLY A 127 -1.14 -8.04 -22.84
C GLY A 127 -0.53 -9.36 -23.27
N SER A 128 0.54 -9.28 -24.05
CA SER A 128 1.37 -10.43 -24.42
C SER A 128 2.76 -10.29 -23.82
N TRP A 129 3.45 -11.42 -23.61
CA TRP A 129 4.84 -11.42 -23.12
C TRP A 129 5.75 -10.55 -23.98
N SER A 130 5.75 -10.75 -25.30
CA SER A 130 6.59 -10.02 -26.24
C SER A 130 6.16 -8.56 -26.45
N GLY A 131 4.89 -8.23 -26.20
CA GLY A 131 4.36 -6.89 -26.40
C GLY A 131 4.28 -6.04 -25.12
N CYS A 132 4.58 -6.62 -23.96
CA CYS A 132 4.50 -5.89 -22.71
C CYS A 132 5.69 -4.97 -22.51
N ALA A 133 5.48 -3.66 -22.68
CA ALA A 133 6.50 -2.65 -22.38
C ALA A 133 6.65 -2.33 -20.86
N GLY A 134 5.99 -3.10 -20.00
CA GLY A 134 6.12 -2.99 -18.54
C GLY A 134 6.49 -4.32 -17.92
N SER A 135 6.11 -4.52 -16.66
CA SER A 135 6.40 -5.78 -15.98
C SER A 135 5.34 -6.81 -16.32
N TRP A 136 5.76 -7.90 -16.95
CA TRP A 136 4.88 -9.03 -17.20
C TRP A 136 4.70 -9.84 -15.91
N THR A 137 3.49 -10.35 -15.70
CA THR A 137 3.18 -11.19 -14.53
C THR A 137 3.05 -12.67 -14.86
N GLY A 138 3.05 -13.05 -16.14
CA GLY A 138 2.60 -14.37 -16.61
C GLY A 138 1.22 -14.33 -17.24
N SER A 139 0.41 -13.32 -16.93
CA SER A 139 -0.95 -13.18 -17.49
C SER A 139 -1.37 -11.74 -17.80
N LYS A 140 -0.74 -10.74 -17.17
CA LYS A 140 -1.03 -9.32 -17.40
C LYS A 140 0.25 -8.53 -17.56
N CYS A 141 0.15 -7.44 -18.32
CA CYS A 141 1.18 -6.42 -18.41
C CYS A 141 0.89 -5.31 -17.39
N CYS A 142 1.79 -5.13 -16.43
CA CYS A 142 1.67 -4.13 -15.38
C CYS A 142 2.55 -2.91 -15.70
N LEU A 143 1.89 -1.79 -16.01
CA LEU A 143 2.56 -0.52 -16.27
C LEU A 143 2.59 0.34 -15.01
N GLU A 144 3.75 0.93 -14.69
CA GLU A 144 3.84 1.81 -13.55
C GLU A 144 2.93 3.05 -13.70
N GLY A 145 2.29 3.41 -12.59
CA GLY A 145 1.40 4.54 -12.45
C GLY A 145 -0.05 4.21 -12.78
N ARG A 146 -0.89 5.26 -12.75
CA ARG A 146 -2.28 5.20 -13.25
C ARG A 146 -2.27 5.47 -14.75
N ARG A 147 -2.71 4.50 -15.54
CA ARG A 147 -2.86 4.59 -16.99
C ARG A 147 -4.33 4.55 -17.38
N ARG A 148 -4.66 5.11 -18.54
CA ARG A 148 -5.89 4.78 -19.27
C ARG A 148 -5.49 3.89 -20.43
N CYS A 149 -6.16 2.76 -20.57
CA CYS A 149 -5.90 1.79 -21.61
C CYS A 149 -7.17 1.59 -22.43
N TRP A 150 -7.00 1.34 -23.72
CA TRP A 150 -8.06 1.00 -24.66
C TRP A 150 -7.54 -0.07 -25.60
N ASP A 151 -8.48 -0.79 -26.21
CA ASP A 151 -8.14 -1.83 -27.18
C ASP A 151 -7.48 -1.19 -28.41
N GLY A 152 -6.34 -1.74 -28.82
CA GLY A 152 -5.56 -1.22 -29.93
C GLY A 152 -4.24 -1.97 -30.08
N SER A 153 -3.82 -2.17 -31.33
CA SER A 153 -2.55 -2.82 -31.69
C SER A 153 -1.36 -1.87 -31.56
N MET A 154 -0.12 -2.40 -31.61
CA MET A 154 1.10 -1.59 -31.57
C MET A 154 1.14 -0.50 -32.64
N GLU A 155 0.64 -0.79 -33.84
CA GLU A 155 0.78 0.07 -35.02
C GLU A 155 0.05 1.41 -34.88
N THR A 156 -1.05 1.46 -34.13
CA THR A 156 -1.84 2.69 -33.90
C THR A 156 -1.59 3.31 -32.52
N CYS A 157 -0.70 2.72 -31.73
CA CYS A 157 -0.51 3.11 -30.34
C CYS A 157 0.39 4.34 -30.22
N ARG A 158 -0.21 5.50 -29.95
CA ARG A 158 0.50 6.74 -29.56
C ARG A 158 0.94 6.75 -28.09
N GLY A 159 0.93 5.60 -27.44
CA GLY A 159 1.16 5.41 -26.01
C GLY A 159 2.13 4.26 -25.72
N VAL A 160 1.96 3.63 -24.56
CA VAL A 160 2.71 2.42 -24.19
C VAL A 160 1.85 1.22 -24.55
N SER A 161 2.33 0.38 -25.46
CA SER A 161 1.66 -0.86 -25.85
C SER A 161 1.87 -1.95 -24.81
N THR A 162 0.86 -2.80 -24.64
CA THR A 162 0.94 -4.06 -23.89
C THR A 162 0.90 -5.28 -24.81
N GLY A 163 0.93 -5.07 -26.13
CA GLY A 163 0.73 -6.10 -27.15
C GLY A 163 -0.75 -6.32 -27.50
N LEU A 164 -1.67 -6.10 -26.56
CA LEU A 164 -3.12 -6.21 -26.77
C LEU A 164 -3.87 -4.88 -26.55
N GLN A 165 -3.28 -3.96 -25.77
CA GLN A 165 -3.89 -2.67 -25.48
C GLN A 165 -2.86 -1.55 -25.60
N CYS A 166 -3.36 -0.35 -25.90
CA CYS A 166 -2.57 0.87 -25.87
C CYS A 166 -2.91 1.68 -24.62
N CYS A 167 -1.89 2.12 -23.89
CA CYS A 167 -2.05 2.82 -22.61
C CYS A 167 -1.36 4.19 -22.60
N SER A 168 -2.06 5.22 -22.13
CA SER A 168 -1.48 6.56 -21.90
C SER A 168 -1.46 6.93 -20.41
N LYS A 169 -0.47 7.74 -20.02
CA LYS A 169 -0.52 8.42 -18.71
C LYS A 169 -1.77 9.30 -18.68
N ARG A 170 -2.51 9.31 -17.58
CA ARG A 170 -3.54 10.36 -17.39
C ARG A 170 -2.83 11.72 -17.38
N ARG A 171 -3.07 12.56 -18.38
CA ARG A 171 -2.76 13.99 -18.27
C ARG A 171 -3.64 14.52 -17.14
N ARG A 172 -3.05 15.13 -16.11
CA ARG A 172 -3.82 15.95 -15.18
C ARG A 172 -4.26 17.15 -16.00
N HIS A 173 -5.52 17.21 -16.39
CA HIS A 173 -6.08 18.48 -16.80
C HIS A 173 -6.08 19.34 -15.53
N PHE A 174 -5.11 20.26 -15.43
CA PHE A 174 -5.28 21.42 -14.57
C PHE A 174 -6.46 22.19 -15.19
N ARG A 175 -7.58 22.21 -14.46
CA ARG A 175 -8.59 23.26 -14.63
C ARG A 175 -8.19 24.39 -13.71
#